data_AF-A0A954HQQ5-F1
#
_entry.id   AF-A0A954HQQ5-F1
#
_cell.length_a   1.000
_cell.length_b   1.000
_cell.length_c   1.000
_cell.angle_alpha   90.00
_cell.angle_beta   90.00
_cell.angle_gamma   90.00
#
_symmetry.space_group_name_H-M   'P 1'
#
loop_
_entity.id
_entity.type
_entity.pdbx_description
1 polymer ?
#
loop_
_entity_poly.entity_id
_entity_poly.type
_entity_poly.pdbx_seq_one_letter_code
_entity_poly.pdbx_strand_id
1 'polypeptide(L)'
;DGVNDAPALKKADIGIAMGRRGTDVAKGAADIVLTDDNFSSIINAVEEGRRQYDNIQGFVRYMLSSNTGEAVAIFSSIVIGGPLILLPVQILWMNLITDGLTALALGMEPAEQDVMRRPPQNPRQPILNTAAISMITSLGCYVGLATLWLFQHYLTSDDPQAGARAQTVAFNGIIVIEFFNVLNFRALRTPMTQVGFFSNPWMLAAIGVTACIQLCAIYLPWLQKALHTVPLTLADWGIILAVAAPVFVISEIAKWVSWRRSRDAVAS
;
A
#
# COMPACT_ATOMS: atom_id res chain seq x y z
N ASP A 1 -34.96 -4.80 -19.09
CA ASP A 1 -34.66 -4.33 -20.46
C ASP A 1 -35.77 -3.44 -21.05
N GLY A 2 -37.02 -3.52 -20.56
CA GLY A 2 -38.11 -2.64 -20.96
C GLY A 2 -38.17 -1.32 -20.17
N VAL A 3 -38.96 -0.36 -20.67
CA VAL A 3 -39.26 0.92 -19.98
C VAL A 3 -39.85 0.66 -18.59
N ASN A 4 -40.62 -0.42 -18.45
CA ASN A 4 -41.24 -0.85 -17.20
C ASN A 4 -40.22 -1.25 -16.13
N ASP A 5 -38.99 -1.62 -16.52
CA ASP A 5 -37.94 -2.00 -15.58
C ASP A 5 -37.18 -0.79 -15.03
N ALA A 6 -37.31 0.39 -15.64
CA ALA A 6 -36.56 1.58 -15.27
C ALA A 6 -36.71 1.98 -13.78
N PRO A 7 -37.91 1.93 -13.15
CA PRO A 7 -38.03 2.19 -11.72
C PRO A 7 -37.29 1.17 -10.85
N ALA A 8 -37.27 -0.10 -11.24
CA ALA A 8 -36.60 -1.16 -10.50
C ALA A 8 -35.07 -1.06 -10.67
N LEU A 9 -34.60 -0.81 -11.89
CA LEU A 9 -33.18 -0.57 -12.18
C LEU A 9 -32.65 0.61 -11.36
N LYS A 10 -33.42 1.71 -11.28
CA LYS A 10 -33.00 2.89 -10.51
C LYS A 10 -33.04 2.70 -9.00
N LYS A 11 -33.87 1.77 -8.51
CA LYS A 11 -34.01 1.48 -7.08
C LYS A 11 -33.00 0.44 -6.58
N ALA A 12 -32.50 -0.43 -7.46
CA ALA A 12 -31.47 -1.38 -7.13
C ALA A 12 -30.16 -0.66 -6.77
N ASP A 13 -29.34 -1.28 -5.90
CA ASP A 13 -28.01 -0.74 -5.59
C ASP A 13 -27.10 -0.74 -6.84
N ILE A 14 -27.34 -1.68 -7.77
CA ILE A 14 -26.72 -1.74 -9.09
C ILE A 14 -27.78 -2.21 -10.10
N GLY A 15 -28.27 -1.31 -10.95
CA GLY A 15 -29.14 -1.64 -12.08
C GLY A 15 -28.33 -2.13 -13.29
N ILE A 16 -28.74 -3.25 -13.89
CA ILE A 16 -28.08 -3.82 -15.08
C ILE A 16 -29.07 -3.88 -16.26
N ALA A 17 -28.75 -3.20 -17.37
CA ALA A 17 -29.55 -3.20 -18.59
C ALA A 17 -28.86 -3.93 -19.75
N MET A 18 -29.67 -4.45 -20.67
CA MET A 18 -29.20 -5.04 -21.93
C MET A 18 -28.84 -3.93 -22.92
N GLY A 19 -27.70 -4.03 -23.59
CA GLY A 19 -27.21 -3.01 -24.51
C GLY A 19 -27.95 -3.00 -25.85
N ARG A 20 -28.17 -4.19 -26.43
CA ARG A 20 -28.81 -4.35 -27.75
C ARG A 20 -30.32 -4.45 -27.63
N ARG A 21 -30.82 -5.32 -26.74
CA ARG A 21 -32.27 -5.53 -26.53
C ARG A 21 -32.92 -4.53 -25.58
N GLY A 22 -32.13 -3.77 -24.81
CA GLY A 22 -32.67 -2.80 -23.86
C GLY A 22 -33.20 -1.54 -24.55
N THR A 23 -34.29 -1.03 -24.01
CA THR A 23 -34.80 0.31 -24.37
C THR A 23 -33.84 1.39 -23.88
N ASP A 24 -33.81 2.55 -24.54
CA ASP A 24 -32.95 3.67 -24.11
C ASP A 24 -33.31 4.17 -22.72
N VAL A 25 -34.59 4.05 -22.33
CA VAL A 25 -35.03 4.36 -20.97
C VAL A 25 -34.44 3.38 -19.95
N ALA A 26 -34.41 2.08 -20.24
CA ALA A 26 -33.78 1.10 -19.37
C ALA A 26 -32.26 1.30 -19.28
N LYS A 27 -31.59 1.56 -20.41
CA LYS A 27 -30.15 1.87 -20.45
C LYS A 27 -29.81 3.15 -19.67
N GLY A 28 -30.62 4.20 -19.81
CA GLY A 28 -30.42 5.46 -19.08
C GLY A 28 -30.73 5.37 -17.58
N ALA A 29 -31.50 4.37 -17.15
CA ALA A 29 -31.83 4.15 -15.74
C ALA A 29 -30.86 3.20 -15.02
N ALA A 30 -30.04 2.43 -15.76
CA ALA A 30 -29.12 1.44 -15.22
C ALA A 30 -27.72 2.03 -14.93
N ASP A 31 -26.99 1.39 -14.02
CA ASP A 31 -25.60 1.74 -13.68
C ASP A 31 -24.59 0.99 -14.57
N ILE A 32 -24.96 -0.22 -15.03
CA ILE A 32 -24.16 -1.06 -15.92
C ILE A 32 -24.99 -1.45 -17.14
N VAL A 33 -24.38 -1.38 -18.33
CA VAL A 33 -24.99 -1.80 -19.60
C VAL A 33 -24.18 -2.93 -20.23
N LEU A 34 -24.84 -4.06 -20.47
CA LEU A 34 -24.23 -5.24 -21.12
C LEU A 34 -24.24 -5.05 -22.64
N THR A 35 -23.16 -4.53 -23.20
CA THR A 35 -23.06 -4.21 -24.64
C THR A 35 -23.19 -5.42 -25.57
N ASP A 36 -22.91 -6.62 -25.05
CA ASP A 36 -22.99 -7.91 -25.73
C ASP A 36 -24.28 -8.69 -25.43
N ASP A 37 -25.16 -8.17 -24.56
CA ASP A 37 -26.37 -8.86 -24.10
C ASP A 37 -26.11 -10.24 -23.48
N ASN A 38 -24.93 -10.46 -22.89
CA ASN A 38 -24.53 -11.74 -22.31
C ASN A 38 -24.49 -11.70 -20.77
N PHE A 39 -25.23 -12.62 -20.14
CA PHE A 39 -25.24 -12.75 -18.68
C PHE A 39 -23.88 -13.14 -18.09
N SER A 40 -22.98 -13.80 -18.83
CA SER A 40 -21.63 -14.11 -18.32
C SER A 40 -20.83 -12.85 -18.01
N SER A 41 -21.11 -11.74 -18.69
CA SER A 41 -20.46 -10.44 -18.45
C SER A 41 -20.79 -9.88 -17.07
N ILE A 42 -21.94 -10.26 -16.48
CA ILE A 42 -22.25 -9.95 -15.08
C ILE A 42 -21.31 -10.69 -14.13
N ILE A 43 -21.02 -11.97 -14.40
CA ILE A 43 -20.12 -12.78 -13.56
C ILE A 43 -18.71 -12.17 -13.57
N ASN A 44 -18.21 -11.81 -14.75
CA ASN A 44 -16.91 -11.15 -14.91
C ASN A 44 -16.88 -9.78 -14.20
N ALA A 45 -17.96 -9.00 -14.29
CA ALA A 45 -18.06 -7.72 -13.59
C ALA A 45 -18.07 -7.90 -12.05
N VAL A 46 -18.72 -8.96 -11.53
CA VAL A 46 -18.69 -9.28 -10.10
C VAL A 46 -17.28 -9.68 -9.66
N GLU A 47 -16.57 -10.49 -10.46
CA GLU A 47 -15.18 -10.86 -10.19
C GLU A 47 -14.27 -9.64 -10.13
N GLU A 48 -14.39 -8.75 -11.12
CA GLU A 48 -13.60 -7.51 -11.19
C GLU A 48 -13.94 -6.55 -10.05
N GLY A 49 -15.22 -6.42 -9.68
CA GLY A 49 -15.64 -5.61 -8.54
C GLY A 49 -15.06 -6.12 -7.21
N ARG A 50 -14.99 -7.44 -7.03
CA ARG A 50 -14.35 -8.05 -5.84
C ARG A 50 -12.84 -7.81 -5.85
N ARG A 51 -12.17 -7.97 -6.99
CA ARG A 51 -10.74 -7.65 -7.15
C ARG A 51 -10.45 -6.19 -6.79
N GLN A 52 -11.21 -5.25 -7.37
CA GLN A 52 -11.00 -3.83 -7.13
C GLN A 52 -11.23 -3.47 -5.66
N TYR A 53 -12.23 -4.08 -5.01
CA TYR A 53 -12.48 -3.86 -3.59
C TYR A 53 -11.33 -4.38 -2.72
N ASP A 54 -10.82 -5.59 -2.97
CA ASP A 54 -9.66 -6.14 -2.26
C ASP A 54 -8.41 -5.22 -2.44
N ASN A 55 -8.18 -4.74 -3.67
CA ASN A 55 -7.09 -3.80 -3.96
C ASN A 55 -7.27 -2.46 -3.24
N ILE A 56 -8.51 -1.94 -3.16
CA ILE A 56 -8.83 -0.74 -2.37
C ILE A 56 -8.49 -0.93 -0.91
N GLN A 57 -8.85 -2.08 -0.32
CA GLN A 57 -8.47 -2.37 1.06
C GLN A 57 -6.95 -2.45 1.23
N GLY A 58 -6.24 -3.05 0.27
CA GLY A 58 -4.78 -3.15 0.27
C GLY A 58 -4.11 -1.78 0.31
N PHE A 59 -4.41 -0.91 -0.66
CA PHE A 59 -3.75 0.40 -0.73
C PHE A 59 -4.17 1.35 0.41
N VAL A 60 -5.44 1.33 0.84
CA VAL A 60 -5.89 2.19 1.96
C VAL A 60 -5.15 1.81 3.25
N ARG A 61 -5.00 0.51 3.52
CA ARG A 61 -4.27 0.03 4.70
C ARG A 61 -2.78 0.33 4.59
N TYR A 62 -2.20 0.22 3.40
CA TYR A 62 -0.81 0.62 3.15
C TYR A 62 -0.58 2.11 3.46
N MET A 63 -1.38 3.00 2.87
CA MET A 63 -1.23 4.45 3.10
C MET A 63 -1.43 4.83 4.57
N LEU A 64 -2.39 4.21 5.26
CA LEU A 64 -2.57 4.41 6.70
C LEU A 64 -1.37 3.91 7.51
N SER A 65 -0.77 2.78 7.11
CA SER A 65 0.43 2.25 7.78
C SER A 65 1.64 3.15 7.58
N SER A 66 1.86 3.67 6.36
CA SER A 66 2.91 4.63 6.04
C SER A 66 2.76 5.90 6.88
N ASN A 67 1.59 6.56 6.78
CA ASN A 67 1.29 7.77 7.55
C ASN A 67 1.42 7.57 9.06
N THR A 68 1.05 6.39 9.57
CA THR A 68 1.26 6.06 10.98
C THR A 68 2.75 5.99 11.32
N GLY A 69 3.58 5.43 10.44
CA GLY A 69 5.03 5.40 10.60
C GLY A 69 5.67 6.78 10.63
N GLU A 70 5.32 7.65 9.69
CA GLU A 70 5.76 9.05 9.68
C GLU A 70 5.34 9.77 10.97
N ALA A 71 4.06 9.63 11.36
CA ALA A 71 3.54 10.26 12.57
C ALA A 71 4.25 9.76 13.82
N VAL A 72 4.51 8.46 13.95
CA VAL A 72 5.25 7.87 15.07
C VAL A 72 6.69 8.37 15.09
N ALA A 73 7.38 8.46 13.95
CA ALA A 73 8.75 8.98 13.89
C ALA A 73 8.82 10.42 14.40
N ILE A 74 7.94 11.29 13.90
CA ILE A 74 7.89 12.71 14.27
C ILE A 74 7.50 12.86 15.73
N PHE A 75 6.42 12.21 16.15
CA PHE A 75 5.92 12.30 17.53
C PHE A 75 6.97 11.81 18.52
N SER A 76 7.61 10.67 18.24
CA SER A 76 8.63 10.11 19.12
C SER A 76 9.86 11.02 19.22
N SER A 77 10.29 11.65 18.12
CA SER A 77 11.39 12.63 18.16
C SER A 77 11.03 13.85 19.03
N ILE A 78 9.80 14.35 18.94
CA ILE A 78 9.32 15.47 19.76
C ILE A 78 9.30 15.09 21.25
N VAL A 79 8.79 13.90 21.59
CA VAL A 79 8.70 13.43 22.98
C VAL A 79 10.06 13.34 23.66
N ILE A 80 11.10 12.91 22.94
CA ILE A 80 12.47 12.84 23.48
C ILE A 80 13.21 14.19 23.43
N GLY A 81 12.57 15.27 22.97
CA GLY A 81 13.19 16.58 22.81
C GLY A 81 14.24 16.63 21.70
N GLY A 82 14.15 15.73 20.72
CA GLY A 82 15.06 15.63 19.59
C GLY A 82 14.85 16.75 18.55
N PRO A 83 15.84 16.99 17.69
CA PRO A 83 15.68 17.90 16.56
C PRO A 83 14.67 17.37 15.53
N LEU A 84 14.32 18.21 14.56
CA LEU A 84 13.42 17.85 13.48
C LEU A 84 13.97 16.66 12.69
N ILE A 85 13.24 15.54 12.72
CA ILE A 85 13.65 14.29 12.07
C ILE A 85 13.46 14.32 10.54
N LEU A 86 12.39 14.97 10.07
CA LEU A 86 12.00 15.07 8.67
C LEU A 86 11.53 16.48 8.37
N LEU A 87 11.91 17.00 7.20
CA LEU A 87 11.43 18.29 6.73
C LEU A 87 10.05 18.15 6.06
N PRO A 88 9.19 19.18 6.11
CA PRO A 88 7.90 19.15 5.43
C PRO A 88 8.00 18.83 3.93
N VAL A 89 9.05 19.31 3.26
CA VAL A 89 9.30 19.01 1.84
C VAL A 89 9.61 17.52 1.59
N GLN A 90 10.29 16.87 2.53
CA GLN A 90 10.59 15.43 2.48
C GLN A 90 9.33 14.60 2.70
N ILE A 91 8.47 15.02 3.64
CA ILE A 91 7.15 14.40 3.90
C ILE A 91 6.26 14.50 2.66
N LEU A 92 6.21 15.68 2.02
CA LEU A 92 5.45 15.87 0.77
C LEU A 92 6.00 15.00 -0.36
N TRP A 93 7.32 14.87 -0.46
CA TRP A 93 7.96 14.00 -1.44
C TRP A 93 7.55 12.53 -1.25
N MET A 94 7.59 12.03 -0.01
CA MET A 94 7.19 10.65 0.30
C MET A 94 5.73 10.41 -0.06
N ASN A 95 4.83 11.22 0.51
CA ASN A 95 3.39 11.06 0.33
C ASN A 95 2.92 11.20 -1.12
N LEU A 96 3.51 12.10 -1.89
CA LEU A 96 3.07 12.37 -3.25
C LEU A 96 3.73 11.45 -4.29
N ILE A 97 5.04 11.22 -4.16
CA ILE A 97 5.81 10.54 -5.20
C ILE A 97 5.98 9.07 -4.86
N THR A 98 6.59 8.74 -3.72
CA THR A 98 6.92 7.34 -3.40
C THR A 98 5.66 6.54 -3.08
N ASP A 99 4.81 7.07 -2.20
CA ASP A 99 3.56 6.42 -1.80
C ASP A 99 2.51 6.48 -2.89
N GLY A 100 2.42 7.59 -3.63
CA GLY A 100 1.50 7.69 -4.76
C GLY A 100 1.73 6.60 -5.81
N LEU A 101 2.99 6.40 -6.23
CA LEU A 101 3.33 5.40 -7.24
C LEU A 101 3.12 3.96 -6.75
N THR A 102 3.47 3.66 -5.50
CA THR A 102 3.30 2.32 -4.92
C THR A 102 1.83 2.00 -4.63
N ALA A 103 1.03 2.98 -4.19
CA ALA A 103 -0.41 2.82 -4.00
C ALA A 103 -1.16 2.55 -5.31
N LEU A 104 -0.79 3.25 -6.40
CA LEU A 104 -1.34 2.97 -7.73
C LEU A 104 -1.00 1.54 -8.18
N ALA A 105 0.21 1.06 -7.90
CA ALA A 105 0.61 -0.29 -8.25
C ALA A 105 -0.13 -1.37 -7.44
N LEU A 106 -0.44 -1.10 -6.15
CA LEU A 106 -1.34 -1.96 -5.34
C LEU A 106 -2.74 -2.02 -5.94
N GLY A 107 -3.23 -0.92 -6.52
CA GLY A 107 -4.50 -0.87 -7.25
C GLY A 107 -4.57 -1.83 -8.43
N MET A 108 -3.42 -2.23 -8.98
CA MET A 108 -3.29 -3.09 -10.15
C MET A 108 -2.99 -4.56 -9.80
N GLU A 109 -3.07 -4.95 -8.53
CA GLU A 109 -2.81 -6.34 -8.12
C GLU A 109 -3.84 -7.30 -8.76
N PRO A 110 -3.42 -8.48 -9.23
CA PRO A 110 -4.33 -9.49 -9.76
C PRO A 110 -5.27 -10.03 -8.67
N ALA A 111 -6.42 -10.58 -9.08
CA ALA A 111 -7.37 -11.15 -8.13
C ALA A 111 -6.79 -12.39 -7.44
N GLU A 112 -7.06 -12.56 -6.14
CA GLU A 112 -6.70 -13.78 -5.43
C GLU A 112 -7.45 -14.99 -5.99
N GLN A 113 -6.82 -16.17 -5.99
CA GLN A 113 -7.36 -17.40 -6.62
C GLN A 113 -8.73 -17.84 -6.07
N ASP A 114 -9.08 -17.41 -4.87
CA ASP A 114 -10.33 -17.75 -4.19
C ASP A 114 -11.41 -16.66 -4.30
N VAL A 115 -11.18 -15.57 -5.06
CA VAL A 115 -12.05 -14.38 -5.11
C VAL A 115 -13.52 -14.71 -5.40
N MET A 116 -13.79 -15.66 -6.30
CA MET A 116 -15.14 -16.09 -6.64
C MET A 116 -15.69 -17.21 -5.74
N ARG A 117 -14.83 -17.87 -4.95
CA ARG A 117 -15.23 -18.92 -3.99
C ARG A 117 -15.66 -18.33 -2.65
N ARG A 118 -15.25 -17.09 -2.36
CA ARG A 118 -15.64 -16.36 -1.14
C ARG A 118 -17.12 -15.96 -1.19
N PRO A 119 -17.86 -15.99 -0.07
CA PRO A 119 -19.21 -15.44 -0.02
C PRO A 119 -19.18 -13.92 -0.25
N PRO A 120 -20.28 -13.30 -0.73
CA PRO A 120 -20.39 -11.84 -0.80
C PRO A 120 -20.07 -11.20 0.55
N GLN A 121 -19.27 -10.13 0.54
CA GLN A 121 -18.94 -9.42 1.78
C GLN A 121 -20.15 -8.70 2.34
N ASN A 122 -20.18 -8.58 3.67
CA ASN A 122 -21.20 -7.82 4.37
C ASN A 122 -20.95 -6.31 4.15
N PRO A 123 -21.90 -5.55 3.57
CA PRO A 123 -21.73 -4.11 3.34
C PRO A 123 -21.51 -3.28 4.62
N ARG A 124 -21.89 -3.82 5.79
CA ARG A 124 -21.71 -3.18 7.09
C ARG A 124 -20.35 -3.45 7.72
N GLN A 125 -19.52 -4.31 7.11
CA GLN A 125 -18.21 -4.61 7.65
C GLN A 125 -17.27 -3.41 7.41
N PRO A 126 -16.61 -2.87 8.45
CA PRO A 126 -15.69 -1.77 8.26
C PRO A 126 -14.47 -2.22 7.45
N ILE A 127 -13.99 -1.34 6.56
CA ILE A 127 -12.74 -1.55 5.79
C ILE A 127 -11.54 -1.75 6.74
N LEU A 128 -11.56 -1.04 7.88
CA LEU A 128 -10.60 -1.14 8.97
C LEU A 128 -11.22 -1.92 10.13
N ASN A 129 -11.02 -3.24 10.12
CA ASN A 129 -11.35 -4.07 11.27
C ASN A 129 -10.24 -3.99 12.33
N THR A 130 -10.49 -4.50 13.54
CA THR A 130 -9.51 -4.49 14.64
C THR A 130 -8.18 -5.13 14.26
N ALA A 131 -8.22 -6.20 13.46
CA ALA A 131 -7.00 -6.85 12.96
C ALA A 131 -6.21 -5.93 12.02
N ALA A 132 -6.87 -5.24 11.10
CA ALA A 132 -6.25 -4.27 10.20
C ALA A 132 -5.67 -3.08 10.98
N ILE A 133 -6.39 -2.55 11.97
CA ILE A 133 -5.87 -1.49 12.85
C ILE A 133 -4.62 -1.99 13.58
N SER A 134 -4.66 -3.19 14.16
CA SER A 134 -3.50 -3.75 14.86
C SER A 134 -2.27 -3.93 13.96
N MET A 135 -2.49 -4.33 12.71
CA MET A 135 -1.45 -4.48 11.69
C MET A 135 -0.89 -3.12 11.26
N ILE A 136 -1.75 -2.15 10.98
CA ILE A 136 -1.37 -0.77 10.61
C ILE A 136 -0.54 -0.14 11.73
N THR A 137 -1.00 -0.24 12.97
CA THR A 137 -0.31 0.32 14.13
C THR A 137 1.01 -0.41 14.39
N SER A 138 1.07 -1.75 14.30
CA SER A 138 2.32 -2.48 14.55
C SER A 138 3.39 -2.17 13.49
N LEU A 139 3.02 -2.16 12.21
CA LEU A 139 3.92 -1.84 11.11
C LEU A 139 4.32 -0.36 11.11
N GLY A 140 3.36 0.54 11.33
CA GLY A 140 3.64 1.97 11.48
C GLY A 140 4.58 2.24 12.67
N CYS A 141 4.33 1.64 13.83
CA CYS A 141 5.25 1.76 14.97
C CYS A 141 6.65 1.24 14.63
N TYR A 142 6.76 0.12 13.91
CA TYR A 142 8.07 -0.35 13.44
C TYR A 142 8.76 0.68 12.56
N VAL A 143 8.08 1.17 11.51
CA VAL A 143 8.63 2.18 10.57
C VAL A 143 9.11 3.41 11.35
N GLY A 144 8.27 3.93 12.25
CA GLY A 144 8.55 5.15 12.99
C GLY A 144 9.71 4.99 13.98
N LEU A 145 9.73 3.91 14.76
CA LEU A 145 10.79 3.65 15.74
C LEU A 145 12.12 3.26 15.07
N ALA A 146 12.07 2.49 13.98
CA ALA A 146 13.25 2.16 13.18
C ALA A 146 13.89 3.42 12.59
N THR A 147 13.07 4.33 12.06
CA THR A 147 13.52 5.63 11.54
C THR A 147 14.10 6.51 12.64
N LEU A 148 13.44 6.56 13.80
CA LEU A 148 13.96 7.29 14.95
C LEU A 148 15.32 6.74 15.40
N TRP A 149 15.46 5.42 15.44
CA TRP A 149 16.73 4.77 15.78
C TRP A 149 17.82 5.14 14.78
N LEU A 150 17.52 5.05 13.47
CA LEU A 150 18.44 5.47 12.41
C LEU A 150 18.86 6.93 12.58
N PHE A 151 17.89 7.82 12.84
CA PHE A 151 18.16 9.23 13.06
C PHE A 151 19.10 9.48 14.25
N GLN A 152 18.80 8.88 15.41
CA GLN A 152 19.59 9.04 16.62
C GLN A 152 21.00 8.46 16.46
N HIS A 153 21.15 7.30 15.80
CA HIS A 153 22.44 6.67 15.55
C HIS A 153 23.41 7.60 14.80
N TYR A 154 22.90 8.35 13.83
CA TYR A 154 23.70 9.30 13.04
C TYR A 154 23.85 10.66 13.71
N LEU A 155 22.87 11.10 14.50
CA LEU A 155 22.92 12.38 15.21
C LEU A 155 24.03 12.43 16.26
N THR A 156 24.36 11.28 16.87
CA THR A 156 25.42 11.17 17.88
C THR A 156 26.84 11.09 17.30
N SER A 157 27.01 11.23 15.98
CA SER A 157 28.31 11.20 15.32
C SER A 157 29.05 12.54 15.45
N ASP A 158 30.37 12.53 15.63
CA ASP A 158 31.23 13.74 15.71
C ASP A 158 31.39 14.52 14.38
N ASP A 159 30.54 14.24 13.39
CA ASP A 159 30.58 14.89 12.06
C ASP A 159 29.91 16.28 12.12
N PRO A 160 30.54 17.36 11.64
CA PRO A 160 29.90 18.67 11.49
C PRO A 160 28.59 18.65 10.69
N GLN A 161 28.40 17.66 9.79
CA GLN A 161 27.17 17.45 9.02
C GLN A 161 26.24 16.37 9.60
N ALA A 162 26.47 15.92 10.84
CA ALA A 162 25.69 14.85 11.48
C ALA A 162 24.18 15.09 11.43
N GLY A 163 23.73 16.33 11.66
CA GLY A 163 22.30 16.67 11.59
C GLY A 163 21.69 16.48 10.20
N ALA A 164 22.34 17.01 9.15
CA ALA A 164 21.85 16.88 7.77
C ALA A 164 21.91 15.43 7.28
N ARG A 165 22.96 14.69 7.67
CA ARG A 165 23.10 13.27 7.36
C ARG A 165 22.05 12.43 8.08
N ALA A 166 21.81 12.68 9.36
CA ALA A 166 20.76 12.00 10.13
C ALA A 166 19.37 12.22 9.50
N GLN A 167 19.04 13.45 9.11
CA GLN A 167 17.77 13.74 8.39
C GLN A 167 17.70 13.00 7.05
N THR A 168 18.79 12.95 6.29
CA THR A 168 18.80 12.24 5.00
C THR A 168 18.67 10.73 5.17
N VAL A 169 19.33 10.16 6.19
CA VAL A 169 19.21 8.74 6.53
C VAL A 169 17.81 8.41 7.03
N ALA A 170 17.17 9.28 7.81
CA ALA A 170 15.79 9.10 8.26
C ALA A 170 14.81 9.14 7.07
N PHE A 171 14.93 10.16 6.22
CA PHE A 171 14.13 10.31 5.00
C PHE A 171 14.28 9.11 4.05
N ASN A 172 15.51 8.72 3.73
CA ASN A 172 15.76 7.57 2.86
C ASN A 172 15.40 6.25 3.56
N GLY A 173 15.55 6.19 4.89
CA GLY A 173 15.22 5.04 5.71
C GLY A 173 13.75 4.68 5.63
N ILE A 174 12.85 5.65 5.83
CA ILE A 174 11.39 5.45 5.68
C ILE A 174 11.07 4.86 4.32
N ILE A 175 11.53 5.51 3.24
CA ILE A 175 11.22 5.09 1.87
C ILE A 175 11.69 3.65 1.60
N VAL A 176 12.90 3.31 2.05
CA VAL A 176 13.41 1.94 1.87
C VAL A 176 12.60 0.95 2.71
N ILE A 177 12.27 1.26 3.97
CA ILE A 177 11.40 0.41 4.79
C ILE A 177 10.03 0.24 4.11
N GLU A 178 9.47 1.29 3.51
CA GLU A 178 8.20 1.26 2.77
C GLU A 178 8.25 0.39 1.52
N PHE A 179 9.37 0.36 0.79
CA PHE A 179 9.53 -0.58 -0.32
C PHE A 179 9.44 -2.05 0.13
N PHE A 180 9.89 -2.36 1.33
CA PHE A 180 9.69 -3.69 1.92
C PHE A 180 8.28 -3.86 2.47
N ASN A 181 7.72 -2.80 3.06
CA ASN A 181 6.40 -2.85 3.69
C ASN A 181 5.26 -2.96 2.66
N VAL A 182 5.35 -2.31 1.49
CA VAL A 182 4.32 -2.40 0.44
C VAL A 182 4.10 -3.84 -0.03
N LEU A 183 5.16 -4.65 -0.03
CA LEU A 183 5.07 -6.09 -0.33
C LEU A 183 4.18 -6.84 0.67
N ASN A 184 4.12 -6.38 1.92
CA ASN A 184 3.20 -6.92 2.92
C ASN A 184 1.73 -6.60 2.62
N PHE A 185 1.43 -5.57 1.82
CA PHE A 185 0.06 -5.17 1.50
C PHE A 185 -0.44 -5.67 0.14
N ARG A 186 0.44 -6.28 -0.68
CA ARG A 186 0.03 -6.98 -1.92
C ARG A 186 -0.98 -8.08 -1.67
N ALA A 187 -0.86 -8.75 -0.52
CA ALA A 187 -1.80 -9.77 -0.09
C ALA A 187 -1.94 -9.77 1.42
N LEU A 188 -3.18 -9.62 1.88
CA LEU A 188 -3.50 -9.42 3.29
C LEU A 188 -3.56 -10.74 4.08
N ARG A 189 -3.81 -11.86 3.39
CA ARG A 189 -4.03 -13.18 4.02
C ARG A 189 -3.09 -14.24 3.52
N THR A 190 -2.73 -14.17 2.24
CA THR A 190 -1.87 -15.14 1.59
C THR A 190 -0.41 -14.71 1.67
N PRO A 191 0.51 -15.63 2.01
CA PRO A 191 1.94 -15.32 2.01
C PRO A 191 2.41 -15.08 0.58
N MET A 192 3.43 -14.24 0.42
CA MET A 192 4.00 -13.85 -0.87
C MET A 192 4.54 -15.05 -1.67
N THR A 193 4.94 -16.13 -0.97
CA THR A 193 5.32 -17.41 -1.61
C THR A 193 4.21 -18.04 -2.44
N GLN A 194 2.93 -17.79 -2.12
CA GLN A 194 1.77 -18.31 -2.87
C GLN A 194 1.28 -17.34 -3.93
N VAL A 195 1.40 -16.04 -3.68
CA VAL A 195 0.98 -14.98 -4.61
C VAL A 195 1.98 -14.81 -5.76
N GLY A 196 3.26 -15.12 -5.50
CA GLY A 196 4.35 -14.98 -6.44
C GLY A 196 4.93 -13.56 -6.42
N PHE A 197 6.26 -13.47 -6.39
CA PHE A 197 6.95 -12.17 -6.38
C PHE A 197 6.69 -11.37 -7.66
N PHE A 198 6.62 -12.03 -8.82
CA PHE A 198 6.50 -11.42 -10.15
C PHE A 198 5.07 -11.35 -10.69
N SER A 199 4.06 -11.68 -9.89
CA SER A 199 2.67 -11.70 -10.36
C SER A 199 2.12 -10.31 -10.70
N ASN A 200 2.63 -9.26 -10.04
CA ASN A 200 2.33 -7.87 -10.37
C ASN A 200 3.59 -7.15 -10.90
N PRO A 201 3.81 -7.08 -12.23
CA PRO A 201 4.95 -6.38 -12.80
C PRO A 201 4.88 -4.86 -12.56
N TRP A 202 3.69 -4.30 -12.38
CA TRP A 202 3.50 -2.88 -12.08
C TRP A 202 4.02 -2.51 -10.70
N MET A 203 3.90 -3.42 -9.72
CA MET A 203 4.51 -3.24 -8.39
C MET A 203 6.02 -3.16 -8.48
N LEU A 204 6.66 -4.06 -9.23
CA LEU A 204 8.10 -4.04 -9.41
C LEU A 204 8.57 -2.81 -10.19
N ALA A 205 7.81 -2.40 -11.20
CA ALA A 205 8.07 -1.17 -11.93
C ALA A 205 7.94 0.06 -11.02
N ALA A 206 6.92 0.13 -10.16
CA ALA A 206 6.73 1.22 -9.22
C ALA A 206 7.88 1.30 -8.20
N ILE A 207 8.29 0.18 -7.60
CA ILE A 207 9.46 0.13 -6.70
C ILE A 207 10.74 0.55 -7.44
N GLY A 208 10.96 0.06 -8.66
CA GLY A 208 12.13 0.42 -9.46
C GLY A 208 12.18 1.91 -9.82
N VAL A 209 11.06 2.46 -10.30
CA VAL A 209 10.95 3.87 -10.68
C VAL A 209 11.11 4.78 -9.46
N THR A 210 10.44 4.45 -8.34
CA THR A 210 10.56 5.22 -7.10
C THR A 210 11.97 5.14 -6.52
N ALA A 211 12.63 3.99 -6.55
CA ALA A 211 14.02 3.85 -6.16
C ALA A 211 14.95 4.71 -7.03
N CYS A 212 14.77 4.71 -8.36
CA CYS A 212 15.52 5.58 -9.26
C CYS A 212 15.30 7.06 -8.97
N ILE A 213 14.05 7.48 -8.77
CA ILE A 213 13.70 8.86 -8.42
C ILE A 213 14.32 9.24 -7.06
N GLN A 214 14.33 8.31 -6.10
CA GLN A 214 14.94 8.52 -4.79
C GLN A 214 16.46 8.63 -4.86
N LEU A 215 17.13 7.83 -5.69
CA LEU A 215 18.56 7.99 -5.96
C LEU A 215 18.87 9.35 -6.59
N CYS A 216 18.05 9.80 -7.54
CA CYS A 216 18.15 11.15 -8.08
C CYS A 216 17.98 12.22 -6.99
N ALA A 217 17.03 12.04 -6.08
CA ALA A 217 16.77 12.98 -4.98
C ALA A 217 17.96 13.17 -4.02
N ILE A 218 18.76 12.13 -3.78
CA ILE A 218 19.89 12.18 -2.86
C ILE A 218 21.24 12.43 -3.53
N TYR A 219 21.36 12.32 -4.86
CA TYR A 219 22.64 12.48 -5.57
C TYR A 219 22.66 13.63 -6.59
N LEU A 220 21.52 14.16 -7.05
CA LEU A 220 21.51 15.32 -7.95
C LEU A 220 21.58 16.63 -7.16
N PRO A 221 22.54 17.54 -7.46
CA PRO A 221 22.76 18.75 -6.67
C PRO A 221 21.54 19.68 -6.52
N TRP A 222 20.71 19.79 -7.56
CA TRP A 222 19.53 20.64 -7.55
C TRP A 222 18.40 20.04 -6.69
N LEU A 223 18.25 18.71 -6.68
CA LEU A 223 17.31 18.02 -5.78
C LEU A 223 17.81 18.01 -4.35
N GLN A 224 19.11 17.81 -4.13
CA GLN A 224 19.72 17.90 -2.80
C GLN A 224 19.44 19.26 -2.15
N LYS A 225 19.56 20.34 -2.93
CA LYS A 225 19.23 21.68 -2.43
C LYS A 225 17.73 21.85 -2.13
N ALA A 226 16.85 21.26 -2.93
CA ALA A 226 15.41 21.35 -2.73
C ALA A 226 14.91 20.51 -1.54
N LEU A 227 15.47 19.31 -1.35
CA LEU A 227 15.08 18.35 -0.32
C LEU A 227 15.97 18.42 0.94
N HIS A 228 16.99 19.28 0.92
CA HIS A 228 18.00 19.42 1.97
C HIS A 228 18.67 18.08 2.33
N THR A 229 19.07 17.33 1.30
CA THR A 229 19.72 16.01 1.47
C THR A 229 21.22 16.09 1.24
N VAL A 230 21.95 15.17 1.87
CA VAL A 230 23.39 14.96 1.66
C VAL A 230 23.63 13.58 1.02
N PRO A 231 24.68 13.39 0.22
CA PRO A 231 24.93 12.10 -0.41
C PRO A 231 25.19 11.01 0.63
N LEU A 232 24.53 9.86 0.47
CA LEU A 232 24.72 8.70 1.34
C LEU A 232 25.88 7.83 0.87
N THR A 233 26.64 7.30 1.83
CA THR A 233 27.71 6.34 1.59
C THR A 233 27.18 4.92 1.50
N LEU A 234 27.99 3.98 1.00
CA LEU A 234 27.62 2.56 0.94
C LEU A 234 27.38 1.95 2.33
N ALA A 235 28.07 2.43 3.36
CA ALA A 235 27.85 1.99 4.74
C ALA A 235 26.44 2.39 5.22
N ASP A 236 25.99 3.60 4.88
CA ASP A 236 24.65 4.08 5.25
C ASP A 236 23.57 3.23 4.60
N TRP A 237 23.72 2.91 3.32
CA TRP A 237 22.84 1.98 2.62
C TRP A 237 22.80 0.60 3.29
N GLY A 238 23.95 0.08 3.72
CA GLY A 238 24.03 -1.19 4.44
C GLY A 238 23.20 -1.19 5.73
N ILE A 239 23.30 -0.13 6.53
CA ILE A 239 22.54 0.01 7.78
C ILE A 239 21.05 0.18 7.49
N ILE A 240 20.68 1.04 6.53
CA ILE A 240 19.28 1.26 6.14
C ILE A 240 18.65 -0.07 5.68
N LEU A 241 19.32 -0.84 4.82
CA LEU A 241 18.80 -2.13 4.34
C LEU A 241 18.68 -3.15 5.48
N ALA A 242 19.64 -3.18 6.41
CA ALA A 242 19.60 -4.07 7.57
C ALA A 242 18.41 -3.77 8.49
N VAL A 243 18.05 -2.49 8.64
CA VAL A 243 16.89 -2.04 9.42
C VAL A 243 15.58 -2.21 8.63
N ALA A 244 15.62 -2.15 7.31
CA ALA A 244 14.42 -2.28 6.48
C ALA A 244 13.97 -3.73 6.29
N ALA A 245 14.90 -4.66 6.05
CA ALA A 245 14.58 -6.06 5.76
C ALA A 245 13.67 -6.76 6.79
N PRO A 246 13.80 -6.55 8.11
CA PRO A 246 12.97 -7.25 9.10
C PRO A 246 11.47 -6.94 8.99
N VAL A 247 11.06 -5.76 8.51
CA VAL A 247 9.62 -5.41 8.37
C VAL A 247 8.91 -6.38 7.45
N PHE A 248 9.58 -6.82 6.38
CA PHE A 248 9.06 -7.78 5.43
C PHE A 248 9.16 -9.20 5.99
N VAL A 249 10.33 -9.59 6.51
CA VAL A 249 10.57 -10.96 6.99
C VAL A 249 9.63 -11.35 8.13
N ILE A 250 9.48 -10.48 9.14
CA ILE A 250 8.64 -10.76 10.31
C ILE A 250 7.17 -10.87 9.89
N SER A 251 6.72 -9.95 9.05
CA SER A 251 5.33 -9.93 8.55
C SER A 251 5.02 -11.15 7.71
N GLU A 252 5.94 -11.55 6.83
CA GLU A 252 5.78 -12.74 5.99
C GLU A 252 5.74 -14.02 6.82
N ILE A 253 6.58 -14.14 7.86
CA ILE A 253 6.54 -15.26 8.82
C ILE A 253 5.17 -15.31 9.53
N ALA A 254 4.68 -14.16 10.01
CA ALA A 254 3.39 -14.08 10.69
C ALA A 254 2.23 -14.52 9.78
N LYS A 255 2.21 -14.05 8.52
CA LYS A 255 1.24 -14.49 7.52
C LYS A 255 1.34 -15.99 7.28
N TRP A 256 2.54 -16.50 7.08
CA TRP A 256 2.75 -17.92 6.80
C TRP A 256 2.26 -18.84 7.92
N VAL A 257 2.49 -18.46 9.19
CA VAL A 257 1.97 -19.19 10.36
C VAL A 257 0.43 -19.16 10.39
N SER A 258 -0.18 -17.99 10.17
CA SER A 258 -1.65 -17.86 10.14
C SER A 258 -2.29 -18.65 9.00
N TRP A 259 -1.65 -18.66 7.82
CA TRP A 259 -2.11 -19.36 6.64
C TRP A 259 -2.05 -20.88 6.82
N ARG A 260 -0.96 -21.41 7.39
CA ARG A 260 -0.85 -22.85 7.72
C ARG A 260 -1.95 -23.30 8.67
N ARG A 261 -2.14 -22.58 9.79
CA ARG A 261 -3.19 -22.90 10.78
C ARG A 261 -4.59 -22.91 10.17
N SER A 262 -4.86 -22.00 9.24
CA SER A 262 -6.16 -21.93 8.56
C SER A 262 -6.39 -23.10 7.59
N ARG A 263 -5.33 -23.60 6.93
CA ARG A 263 -5.42 -24.81 6.09
C ARG A 263 -5.61 -26.07 6.92
N ASP A 264 -4.89 -26.19 8.03
CA ASP A 264 -4.98 -27.36 8.90
C ASP A 264 -6.39 -27.48 9.51
N ALA A 265 -7.02 -26.36 9.88
CA ALA A 265 -8.38 -26.32 10.40
C ALA A 265 -9.48 -26.64 9.37
N VAL A 266 -9.20 -26.50 8.07
CA VAL A 266 -10.14 -26.87 6.98
C VAL A 266 -9.95 -28.35 6.58
N ALA A 267 -8.80 -28.94 6.90
CA ALA A 267 -8.50 -30.34 6.61
C ALA A 267 -8.98 -31.32 7.70
N SER A 268 -9.31 -30.82 8.89
CA SER A 268 -9.90 -31.57 10.03
C SER A 268 -11.42 -31.50 10.04
#